data_AF-A0A8H2VYD8-F1
#
_entry.id   AF-A0A8H2VYD8-F1
#
_cell.length_a   1.000
_cell.length_b   1.000
_cell.length_c   1.000
_cell.angle_alpha   90.00
_cell.angle_beta   90.00
_cell.angle_gamma   90.00
#
_symmetry.space_group_name_H-M   'P 1'
#
loop_
_entity.id
_entity.type
_entity.pdbx_description
1 polymer ?
#
loop_
_entity_poly.entity_id
_entity_poly.type
_entity_poly.pdbx_seq_one_letter_code
_entity_poly.pdbx_strand_id
1 'polypeptide(L)'
;MFHTLFSLSTYRVPSNCLKFLPTDLSQQYLGLEREISTKIKDPTTHVIHNAWPVKFNIPLSTFYTNIKGVINLIDMAATAPHASSLMFLSSLSSAADEFPHESPIVVFSSIHLVYHPVNPVLALWNSLLPSIIDSATHGQKNKLVPVPFVK
;
A
#
# COMPACT_ATOMS: atom_id res chain seq x y z
N MET A 1 -14.35 -28.22 -5.20
CA MET A 1 -12.98 -28.76 -5.13
C MET A 1 -12.09 -27.90 -6.01
N PHE A 2 -11.47 -26.85 -5.45
CA PHE A 2 -10.42 -26.09 -6.12
C PHE A 2 -9.35 -25.76 -5.10
N HIS A 3 -8.29 -26.56 -5.12
CA HIS A 3 -7.03 -26.28 -4.44
C HIS A 3 -6.23 -25.33 -5.31
N THR A 4 -5.84 -24.17 -4.77
CA THR A 4 -4.67 -23.45 -5.26
C THR A 4 -3.96 -22.84 -4.05
N LEU A 5 -3.10 -23.65 -3.43
CA LEU A 5 -2.09 -23.17 -2.50
C LEU A 5 -1.03 -22.48 -3.35
N PHE A 6 -0.93 -21.16 -3.26
CA PHE A 6 0.25 -20.44 -3.72
C PHE A 6 1.44 -20.91 -2.87
N SER A 7 2.34 -21.68 -3.49
CA SER A 7 3.58 -22.13 -2.86
C SER A 7 4.55 -20.95 -2.75
N LEU A 8 4.59 -20.30 -1.59
CA LEU A 8 5.68 -19.41 -1.17
C LEU A 8 6.93 -20.24 -0.85
N SER A 9 7.54 -20.83 -1.88
CA SER A 9 8.77 -21.61 -1.76
C SER A 9 9.98 -20.70 -1.85
N THR A 10 10.39 -20.10 -0.73
CA THR A 10 11.81 -19.76 -0.45
C THR A 10 12.12 -19.48 1.03
N TYR A 11 11.13 -19.23 1.90
CA TYR A 11 11.35 -19.10 3.34
C TYR A 11 10.35 -19.92 4.14
N ARG A 12 10.86 -20.87 4.94
CA ARG A 12 10.04 -21.67 5.86
C ARG A 12 9.69 -20.81 7.07
N VAL A 13 8.56 -20.11 7.01
CA VAL A 13 8.02 -19.39 8.17
C VAL A 13 7.66 -20.43 9.24
N PRO A 14 8.17 -20.32 10.48
CA PRO A 14 7.79 -21.21 11.56
C PRO A 14 6.27 -21.25 11.73
N SER A 15 5.69 -22.43 11.95
CA SER A 15 4.23 -22.60 12.03
C SER A 15 3.57 -21.82 13.17
N ASN A 16 4.33 -21.47 14.21
CA ASN A 16 3.87 -20.61 15.30
C ASN A 16 3.83 -19.11 14.93
N CYS A 17 4.48 -18.71 13.85
CA CYS A 17 4.55 -17.32 13.39
C CYS A 17 3.52 -17.00 12.29
N LEU A 18 2.75 -17.98 11.82
CA LEU A 18 1.82 -17.83 10.70
C LEU A 18 0.48 -18.48 11.01
N LYS A 19 -0.60 -17.70 10.90
CA LYS A 19 -1.98 -18.18 11.02
C LYS A 19 -2.79 -17.65 9.85
N PHE A 20 -3.54 -18.54 9.21
CA PHE A 20 -4.45 -18.19 8.12
C PHE A 20 -5.87 -18.13 8.67
N LEU A 21 -6.55 -17.02 8.44
CA LEU A 21 -7.92 -16.80 8.87
C LEU A 21 -8.80 -16.52 7.65
N PRO A 22 -9.85 -17.32 7.39
CA PRO A 22 -10.84 -16.98 6.39
C PRO A 22 -11.61 -15.74 6.86
N THR A 23 -11.54 -14.66 6.09
CA THR A 23 -12.10 -13.36 6.47
C THR A 23 -12.93 -12.80 5.33
N ASP A 24 -13.99 -12.08 5.68
CA ASP A 24 -14.67 -11.13 4.80
C ASP A 24 -14.52 -9.76 5.44
N LEU A 25 -13.56 -8.99 4.94
CA LEU A 25 -13.22 -7.69 5.49
C LEU A 25 -14.41 -6.72 5.49
N SER A 26 -15.41 -6.91 4.64
CA SER A 26 -16.57 -6.03 4.55
C SER A 26 -17.59 -6.23 5.69
N GLN A 27 -17.45 -7.30 6.46
CA GLN A 27 -18.31 -7.62 7.59
C GLN A 27 -17.73 -7.08 8.91
N GLN A 28 -18.59 -6.95 9.91
CA GLN A 28 -18.15 -6.69 11.27
C GLN A 28 -17.17 -7.79 11.72
N TYR A 29 -16.22 -7.42 12.59
CA TYR A 29 -15.20 -8.33 13.10
C TYR A 29 -14.38 -9.01 11.97
N LEU A 30 -14.32 -8.41 10.77
CA LEU A 30 -13.67 -8.95 9.58
C LEU A 30 -14.28 -10.28 9.09
N GLY A 31 -15.54 -10.54 9.42
CA GLY A 31 -16.23 -11.80 9.12
C GLY A 31 -15.80 -12.96 10.02
N LEU A 32 -15.09 -12.66 11.12
CA LEU A 32 -14.67 -13.64 12.12
C LEU A 32 -15.66 -13.67 13.29
N GLU A 33 -15.60 -14.76 14.05
CA GLU A 33 -16.20 -14.83 15.37
C GLU A 33 -15.58 -13.74 16.27
N ARG A 34 -16.38 -13.12 17.14
CA ARG A 34 -15.96 -11.98 17.96
C ARG A 34 -14.73 -12.32 18.80
N GLU A 35 -14.72 -13.50 19.41
CA GLU A 35 -13.64 -14.00 20.25
C GLU A 35 -12.34 -14.15 19.48
N ILE A 36 -12.41 -14.58 18.21
CA ILE A 36 -11.24 -14.68 17.32
C ILE A 36 -10.76 -13.29 16.92
N SER A 37 -11.70 -12.40 16.58
CA SER A 37 -11.40 -11.01 16.22
C SER A 37 -10.69 -10.27 17.35
N THR A 38 -11.14 -10.42 18.60
CA THR A 38 -10.45 -9.84 19.77
C THR A 38 -9.06 -10.45 19.97
N LYS A 39 -8.92 -11.78 19.85
CA LYS A 39 -7.63 -12.47 19.97
C LYS A 39 -6.59 -12.04 18.93
N ILE A 40 -7.02 -11.58 17.75
CA ILE A 40 -6.10 -11.01 16.76
C ILE A 40 -5.89 -9.52 16.97
N LYS A 41 -6.94 -8.76 17.32
CA LYS A 41 -6.87 -7.31 17.48
C LYS A 41 -5.92 -6.93 18.61
N ASP A 42 -6.04 -7.59 19.75
CA ASP A 42 -5.31 -7.22 20.96
C ASP A 42 -3.78 -7.20 20.79
N PRO A 43 -3.14 -8.25 20.24
CA PRO A 43 -1.69 -8.25 19.99
C PRO A 43 -1.27 -7.54 18.70
N THR A 44 -2.20 -7.04 17.88
CA THR A 44 -1.86 -6.45 16.57
C THR A 44 -1.17 -5.10 16.75
N THR A 45 0.03 -4.99 16.17
CA THR A 45 0.81 -3.75 16.13
C THR A 45 0.83 -3.14 14.74
N HIS A 46 0.76 -3.96 13.69
CA HIS A 46 0.81 -3.52 12.29
C HIS A 46 -0.21 -4.29 11.46
N VAL A 47 -0.94 -3.56 10.62
CA VAL A 47 -1.84 -4.09 9.60
C VAL A 47 -1.30 -3.71 8.24
N ILE A 48 -1.00 -4.70 7.40
CA ILE A 48 -0.58 -4.47 6.01
C ILE A 48 -1.74 -4.90 5.11
N HIS A 49 -2.38 -3.93 4.46
CA HIS A 49 -3.47 -4.18 3.52
C HIS A 49 -2.97 -4.08 2.07
N ASN A 50 -2.79 -5.24 1.44
CA ASN A 50 -2.38 -5.40 0.03
C ASN A 50 -3.50 -6.05 -0.82
N ALA A 51 -4.64 -6.38 -0.24
CA ALA A 51 -5.68 -7.16 -0.89
C ALA A 51 -6.70 -6.24 -1.58
N TRP A 52 -6.32 -5.66 -2.72
CA TRP A 52 -7.22 -4.84 -3.54
C TRP A 52 -7.49 -5.47 -4.91
N PRO A 53 -8.76 -5.57 -5.38
CA PRO A 53 -9.04 -6.05 -6.72
C PRO A 53 -8.57 -5.05 -7.78
N VAL A 54 -7.67 -5.47 -8.67
CA VAL A 54 -7.17 -4.61 -9.74
C VAL A 54 -8.10 -4.71 -10.96
N LYS A 55 -9.13 -3.87 -11.02
CA LYS A 55 -10.07 -3.77 -12.15
C LYS A 55 -10.40 -2.31 -12.50
N PHE A 56 -9.69 -1.74 -13.47
CA PHE A 56 -9.87 -0.33 -13.86
C PHE A 56 -11.08 -0.08 -14.76
N ASN A 57 -11.70 -1.13 -15.30
CA ASN A 57 -12.79 -1.05 -16.28
C ASN A 57 -14.19 -1.22 -15.68
N ILE A 58 -14.34 -1.17 -14.35
CA ILE A 58 -15.63 -1.29 -13.67
C ILE A 58 -15.92 -0.03 -12.83
N PRO A 59 -17.20 0.31 -12.60
CA PRO A 59 -17.56 1.49 -11.81
C PRO A 59 -17.04 1.43 -10.38
N LEU A 60 -16.66 2.59 -9.81
CA LEU A 60 -16.20 2.72 -8.42
C LEU A 60 -17.20 2.15 -7.40
N SER A 61 -18.50 2.25 -7.68
CA SER A 61 -19.57 1.69 -6.83
C SER A 61 -19.43 0.17 -6.62
N THR A 62 -18.84 -0.55 -7.57
CA THR A 62 -18.56 -1.99 -7.45
C THR A 62 -17.51 -2.29 -6.37
N PHE A 63 -16.70 -1.30 -6.00
CA PHE A 63 -15.69 -1.42 -4.96
C PHE A 63 -16.20 -1.16 -3.55
N TYR A 64 -17.50 -0.88 -3.37
CA TYR A 64 -18.08 -0.58 -2.05
C TYR A 64 -17.67 -1.57 -0.96
N THR A 65 -17.73 -2.88 -1.25
CA THR A 65 -17.31 -3.95 -0.33
C THR A 65 -15.82 -3.87 0.04
N ASN A 66 -14.95 -3.53 -0.92
CA ASN A 66 -13.51 -3.38 -0.68
C ASN A 66 -13.21 -2.13 0.15
N ILE A 67 -13.87 -1.01 -0.17
CA ILE A 67 -13.76 0.25 0.59
C ILE A 67 -14.23 0.02 2.04
N LYS A 68 -15.37 -0.65 2.22
CA LYS A 68 -15.86 -1.05 3.55
C LYS A 68 -14.86 -1.94 4.29
N GLY A 69 -14.18 -2.83 3.57
CA GLY A 69 -13.08 -3.63 4.12
C GLY A 69 -11.94 -2.78 4.67
N VAL A 70 -11.51 -1.74 3.95
CA VAL A 70 -10.49 -0.80 4.43
C VAL A 70 -10.98 -0.04 5.67
N ILE A 71 -12.23 0.43 5.68
CA ILE A 71 -12.82 1.11 6.84
C ILE A 71 -12.81 0.22 8.08
N ASN A 72 -13.21 -1.05 7.93
CA ASN A 72 -13.21 -2.00 9.06
C ASN A 72 -11.79 -2.30 9.57
N LEU A 73 -10.79 -2.33 8.68
CA LEU A 73 -9.38 -2.47 9.08
C LEU A 73 -8.86 -1.23 9.81
N ILE A 74 -9.25 -0.03 9.37
CA ILE A 74 -8.95 1.23 10.07
C ILE A 74 -9.55 1.19 11.48
N ASP A 75 -10.82 0.80 11.61
CA ASP A 75 -11.50 0.71 12.90
C ASP A 75 -10.81 -0.31 13.83
N MET A 76 -10.45 -1.49 13.30
CA MET A 76 -9.69 -2.48 14.06
C MET A 76 -8.34 -1.92 14.54
N ALA A 77 -7.58 -1.26 13.67
CA ALA A 77 -6.27 -0.72 13.99
C ALA A 77 -6.35 0.44 15.01
N ALA A 78 -7.33 1.33 14.84
CA ALA A 78 -7.57 2.47 15.72
C ALA A 78 -8.07 2.07 17.11
N THR A 79 -8.83 0.97 17.21
CA THR A 79 -9.34 0.46 18.48
C THR A 79 -8.45 -0.62 19.11
N ALA A 80 -7.32 -0.97 18.49
CA ALA A 80 -6.36 -1.92 19.04
C ALA A 80 -5.60 -1.31 20.24
N PRO A 81 -5.33 -2.09 21.31
CA PRO A 81 -4.65 -1.58 22.51
C PRO A 81 -3.26 -0.98 22.24
N HIS A 82 -2.59 -1.43 21.18
CA HIS A 82 -1.22 -1.02 20.85
C HIS A 82 -1.13 0.12 19.83
N ALA A 83 -2.24 0.84 19.55
CA ALA A 83 -2.29 1.89 18.54
C ALA A 83 -1.69 1.41 17.19
N SER A 84 -2.33 0.40 16.61
CA SER A 84 -1.76 -0.29 15.47
C SER A 84 -1.63 0.63 14.25
N SER A 85 -0.49 0.53 13.56
CA SER A 85 -0.28 1.21 12.28
C SER A 85 -0.95 0.44 11.14
N LEU A 86 -1.65 1.15 10.25
CA LEU A 86 -2.21 0.60 9.01
C LEU A 86 -1.39 1.08 7.80
N MET A 87 -0.82 0.13 7.07
CA MET A 87 -0.18 0.37 5.77
C MET A 87 -1.12 -0.08 4.65
N PHE A 88 -1.62 0.88 3.87
CA PHE A 88 -2.42 0.63 2.67
C PHE A 88 -1.54 0.77 1.42
N LEU A 89 -1.53 -0.24 0.55
CA LEU A 89 -0.80 -0.17 -0.72
C LEU A 89 -1.69 0.44 -1.81
N SER A 90 -1.36 1.65 -2.24
CA SER A 90 -2.06 2.38 -3.31
C SER A 90 -1.39 2.23 -4.67
N SER A 91 -2.04 2.75 -5.73
CA SER A 91 -1.49 2.83 -7.08
C SER A 91 -1.54 4.27 -7.58
N LEU A 92 -0.57 4.65 -8.43
CA LEU A 92 -0.57 5.95 -9.11
C LEU A 92 -1.84 6.17 -9.94
N SER A 93 -2.42 5.09 -10.46
CA SER A 93 -3.69 5.13 -11.19
C SER A 93 -4.84 5.72 -10.37
N SER A 94 -4.79 5.65 -9.03
CA SER A 94 -5.81 6.21 -8.15
C SER A 94 -5.86 7.74 -8.14
N ALA A 95 -4.79 8.41 -8.56
CA ALA A 95 -4.69 9.87 -8.62
C ALA A 95 -4.65 10.41 -10.07
N ALA A 96 -4.79 9.53 -11.08
CA ALA A 96 -4.57 9.89 -12.47
C ALA A 96 -5.55 10.94 -13.03
N ASP A 97 -6.72 11.12 -12.41
CA ASP A 97 -7.72 12.12 -12.81
C ASP A 97 -7.45 13.54 -12.26
N GLU A 98 -6.55 13.68 -11.27
CA GLU A 98 -6.27 14.97 -10.62
C GLU A 98 -5.11 15.76 -11.26
N PHE A 99 -4.46 15.23 -12.31
CA PHE A 99 -3.32 15.89 -12.95
C PHE A 99 -3.68 16.43 -14.34
N PRO A 100 -4.25 17.64 -14.45
CA PRO A 100 -4.28 18.35 -15.72
C PRO A 100 -2.84 18.72 -16.08
N HIS A 101 -2.27 18.04 -17.07
CA HIS A 101 -0.98 18.33 -17.72
C HIS A 101 0.24 18.58 -16.79
N GLU A 102 1.23 17.67 -16.85
CA GLU A 102 2.65 17.94 -16.53
C GLU A 102 3.05 18.25 -15.07
N SER A 103 2.42 17.63 -14.07
CA SER A 103 2.99 17.63 -12.71
C SER A 103 3.76 16.33 -12.43
N PRO A 104 5.05 16.39 -12.03
CA PRO A 104 5.81 15.18 -11.72
C PRO A 104 5.28 14.53 -10.43
N ILE A 105 4.92 13.25 -10.55
CA ILE A 105 4.46 12.42 -9.43
C ILE A 105 5.65 12.13 -8.51
N VAL A 106 5.56 12.53 -7.24
CA VAL A 106 6.55 12.21 -6.20
C VAL A 106 6.05 11.03 -5.36
N VAL A 107 6.72 9.88 -5.51
CA VAL A 107 6.46 8.69 -4.69
C VAL A 107 7.30 8.75 -3.43
N PHE A 108 6.67 8.94 -2.27
CA PHE A 108 7.35 8.90 -0.98
C PHE A 108 7.27 7.49 -0.40
N SER A 109 8.43 6.84 -0.33
CA SER A 109 8.66 5.62 0.44
C SER A 109 9.69 5.96 1.52
N SER A 110 9.44 5.58 2.79
CA SER A 110 10.37 5.79 3.91
C SER A 110 11.70 5.03 3.76
N ILE A 111 11.81 4.20 2.74
CA ILE A 111 13.05 3.64 2.22
C ILE A 111 13.38 4.47 0.99
N HIS A 112 14.55 5.13 0.95
CA HIS A 112 15.05 6.04 -0.11
C HIS A 112 15.19 5.41 -1.52
N LEU A 113 14.40 4.39 -1.84
CA LEU A 113 14.35 3.64 -3.07
C LEU A 113 13.07 4.00 -3.81
N VAL A 114 13.20 4.26 -5.11
CA VAL A 114 12.09 4.58 -6.01
C VAL A 114 12.09 3.59 -7.17
N TYR A 115 10.90 3.21 -7.62
CA TYR A 115 10.70 2.32 -8.74
C TYR A 115 10.94 3.07 -10.06
N HIS A 116 11.84 2.56 -10.90
CA HIS A 116 12.09 3.15 -12.21
C HIS A 116 11.06 2.62 -13.24
N PRO A 117 10.29 3.50 -13.92
CA PRO A 117 9.12 3.10 -14.70
C PRO A 117 9.43 2.21 -15.91
N VAL A 118 10.68 2.19 -16.38
CA VAL A 118 11.12 1.44 -17.56
C VAL A 118 12.16 0.35 -17.22
N ASN A 119 12.56 0.23 -15.95
CA ASN A 119 13.58 -0.75 -15.53
C ASN A 119 13.23 -1.25 -14.11
N PRO A 120 12.90 -2.53 -13.91
CA PRO A 120 12.33 -3.04 -12.65
C PRO A 120 13.36 -3.17 -11.51
N VAL A 121 14.34 -2.27 -11.42
CA VAL A 121 15.34 -2.20 -10.36
C VAL A 121 14.94 -1.10 -9.39
N LEU A 122 15.03 -1.39 -8.08
CA LEU A 122 14.93 -0.39 -7.03
C LEU A 122 16.15 0.54 -7.13
N ALA A 123 15.92 1.79 -7.54
CA ALA A 123 16.98 2.79 -7.67
C ALA A 123 16.97 3.74 -6.48
N LEU A 124 18.16 4.15 -6.02
CA LEU A 124 18.27 5.15 -4.95
C LEU A 124 17.70 6.49 -5.45
N TRP A 125 16.91 7.18 -4.62
CA TRP A 125 16.33 8.50 -4.93
C TRP A 125 17.37 9.48 -5.48
N ASN A 126 18.54 9.53 -4.85
CA ASN A 126 19.63 10.42 -5.26
C ASN A 126 20.15 10.13 -6.68
N SER A 127 20.03 8.89 -7.15
CA SER A 127 20.45 8.50 -8.50
C SER A 127 19.46 8.96 -9.58
N LEU A 128 18.21 9.25 -9.22
CA LEU A 128 17.17 9.69 -10.15
C LEU A 128 17.01 11.21 -10.18
N LEU A 129 17.45 11.91 -9.12
CA LEU A 129 17.35 13.36 -9.00
C LEU A 129 17.84 14.13 -10.24
N PRO A 130 18.99 13.81 -10.87
CA PRO A 130 19.45 14.56 -12.04
C PRO A 130 18.48 14.47 -13.22
N SER A 131 17.98 13.27 -13.52
CA SER A 131 17.03 13.05 -14.62
C SER A 131 15.67 13.69 -14.34
N ILE A 132 15.21 13.68 -13.09
CA ILE A 132 13.97 14.33 -12.69
C ILE A 132 14.10 15.84 -12.84
N ILE A 133 15.18 16.45 -12.32
CA ILE A 133 15.43 17.88 -12.44
C ILE A 133 15.45 18.27 -13.91
N ASP A 134 16.19 17.52 -14.74
CA ASP A 134 16.32 17.86 -16.15
C ASP A 134 14.99 17.75 -16.91
N SER A 135 14.24 16.66 -16.71
CA SER A 135 12.93 16.47 -17.31
C SER A 135 11.90 17.49 -16.83
N ALA A 136 11.84 17.77 -15.53
CA ALA A 136 10.83 18.64 -14.94
C ALA A 136 11.08 20.14 -15.20
N THR A 137 12.32 20.51 -15.55
CA THR A 137 12.69 21.90 -15.86
C THR A 137 13.26 22.05 -17.27
N HIS A 138 12.90 21.12 -18.16
CA HIS A 138 13.31 21.20 -19.54
C HIS A 138 12.74 22.47 -20.19
N GLY A 139 13.62 23.33 -20.72
CA GLY A 139 13.22 24.62 -21.31
C GLY A 139 12.96 25.76 -20.31
N GLN A 140 13.10 25.52 -19.00
CA GLN A 140 12.97 26.58 -17.99
C GLN A 140 14.32 27.27 -17.76
N LYS A 141 14.30 28.59 -17.51
CA LYS A 141 15.52 29.39 -17.24
C LYS A 141 16.19 29.02 -15.91
N ASN A 142 15.41 28.55 -14.94
CA ASN A 142 15.88 28.11 -13.63
C ASN A 142 15.58 26.62 -13.46
N LYS A 143 16.61 25.84 -13.10
CA LYS A 143 16.46 24.42 -12.77
C LYS A 143 15.93 24.28 -11.33
N LEU A 144 15.22 23.18 -11.05
CA LEU A 144 14.79 22.85 -9.69
C LEU A 144 16.02 22.58 -8.81
N VAL A 145 16.03 23.16 -7.62
CA VAL A 145 17.06 22.91 -6.61
C VAL A 145 16.46 22.03 -5.53
N PRO A 146 16.95 20.80 -5.32
CA PRO A 146 16.50 19.95 -4.23
C PRO A 146 16.73 20.64 -2.89
N VAL A 147 15.68 20.79 -2.10
CA VAL A 147 15.80 21.25 -0.71
C VAL A 147 16.22 20.05 0.13
N PRO A 148 17.36 20.11 0.84
CA PRO A 148 17.79 19.00 1.68
C PRO A 148 16.73 18.74 2.76
N PHE A 149 16.38 17.47 2.96
CA PHE A 149 15.56 17.07 4.09
C PHE A 149 16.35 17.38 5.36
N VAL A 150 15.90 18.36 6.14
CA VAL A 150 16.41 18.58 7.49
C VAL A 150 15.99 17.36 8.31
N LYS A 151 16.96 16.72 8.96
CA LYS A 151 16.73 15.58 9.86
C LYS A 151 15.88 15.97 11.06
#